data_AF-A0A2K3NLV8-F1
#
_entry.id   AF-A0A2K3NLV8-F1
#
_cell.length_a   1.000
_cell.length_b   1.000
_cell.length_c   1.000
_cell.angle_alpha   90.00
_cell.angle_beta   90.00
_cell.angle_gamma   90.00
#
_symmetry.space_group_name_H-M   'P 1'
#
loop_
_entity.id
_entity.type
_entity.pdbx_description
1 polymer ?
#
loop_
_entity_poly.entity_id
_entity_poly.type
_entity_poly.pdbx_seq_one_letter_code
_entity_poly.pdbx_strand_id
1 'polypeptide(L)'
;MVESRGGDGSSGTRRRICANGAKRAMARVTQEVLITVPCGDCKFLKRKCTRECIFALYFGTDQGVGSFAAVHKVFGASDVSKLLSNISSNHCHKAVATISYEAQTRLSDPVYGCVSTILIFLISEQQSP
;
A
#
# COMPACT_ATOMS: atom_id res chain seq x y z
N MET A 1 -18.64 18.26 20.59
CA MET A 1 -19.42 18.14 19.34
C MET A 1 -18.85 19.13 18.33
N VAL A 2 -18.17 18.66 17.29
CA VAL A 2 -17.96 19.45 16.08
C VAL A 2 -18.29 18.54 14.90
N GLU A 3 -19.30 18.94 14.15
CA GLU A 3 -19.80 18.26 12.97
C GLU A 3 -19.10 18.78 11.70
N SER A 4 -18.92 17.84 10.77
CA SER A 4 -19.18 17.98 9.34
C SER A 4 -18.38 19.00 8.51
N ARG A 5 -17.52 18.46 7.64
CA ARG A 5 -17.40 18.93 6.25
C ARG A 5 -17.30 17.74 5.30
N GLY A 6 -18.41 17.51 4.58
CA GLY A 6 -18.42 16.79 3.31
C GLY A 6 -17.99 17.71 2.16
N GLY A 7 -17.63 17.10 1.03
CA GLY A 7 -17.30 17.79 -0.21
C GLY A 7 -16.80 16.84 -1.28
N ASP A 8 -17.73 16.27 -2.04
CA ASP A 8 -17.52 15.58 -3.31
C ASP A 8 -17.11 16.56 -4.42
N GLY A 9 -16.29 16.09 -5.37
CA GLY A 9 -15.93 16.83 -6.58
C GLY A 9 -15.12 16.00 -7.56
N SER A 10 -15.80 15.29 -8.45
CA SER A 10 -15.24 14.49 -9.54
C SER A 10 -15.28 15.25 -10.87
N SER A 11 -14.15 15.29 -11.61
CA SER A 11 -14.01 15.52 -13.08
C SER A 11 -12.52 15.61 -13.41
N GLY A 12 -11.93 15.02 -14.46
CA GLY A 12 -12.38 14.16 -15.55
C GLY A 12 -11.17 13.77 -16.42
N THR A 13 -11.26 12.58 -17.04
CA THR A 13 -10.71 12.19 -18.36
C THR A 13 -9.22 12.43 -18.70
N ARG A 14 -8.44 11.34 -18.77
CA ARG A 14 -7.93 10.74 -20.03
C ARG A 14 -7.20 9.41 -19.78
N ARG A 15 -7.46 8.46 -20.68
CA ARG A 15 -7.09 7.05 -20.63
C ARG A 15 -5.57 6.84 -20.76
N ARG A 16 -5.04 5.91 -19.98
CA ARG A 16 -4.14 4.87 -20.52
C ARG A 16 -4.50 3.53 -19.88
N ILE A 17 -5.03 2.66 -20.72
CA ILE A 17 -5.43 1.29 -20.42
C ILE A 17 -4.15 0.47 -20.29
N CYS A 18 -3.86 -0.01 -19.08
CA CYS A 18 -2.90 -1.09 -18.85
C CYS A 18 -3.51 -2.12 -17.89
N ALA A 19 -4.78 -2.46 -18.08
CA ALA A 19 -5.52 -3.24 -17.10
C ALA A 19 -5.77 -4.71 -17.47
N ASN A 20 -5.53 -5.20 -18.70
CA ASN A 20 -6.25 -6.42 -19.13
C ASN A 20 -5.42 -7.62 -19.64
N GLY A 21 -4.08 -7.59 -19.65
CA GLY A 21 -3.28 -8.72 -20.22
C GLY A 21 -2.96 -9.86 -19.25
N ALA A 22 -2.26 -9.57 -18.15
CA ALA A 22 -1.69 -10.60 -17.28
C ALA A 22 -2.59 -11.02 -16.10
N LYS A 23 -3.77 -10.42 -15.96
CA LYS A 23 -4.67 -10.59 -14.80
C LYS A 23 -5.48 -11.89 -14.81
N ARG A 24 -5.51 -12.60 -15.94
CA ARG A 24 -6.51 -13.66 -16.20
C ARG A 24 -6.18 -15.04 -15.64
N ALA A 25 -4.90 -15.39 -15.46
CA ALA A 25 -4.52 -16.77 -15.11
C ALA A 25 -4.30 -17.00 -13.59
N MET A 26 -3.67 -16.06 -12.89
CA MET A 26 -3.29 -16.23 -11.48
C MET A 26 -4.39 -15.78 -10.49
N ALA A 27 -5.37 -15.00 -10.95
CA ALA A 27 -6.48 -14.49 -10.12
C ALA A 27 -7.55 -15.55 -9.81
N ARG A 28 -7.59 -16.68 -10.55
CA ARG A 28 -8.71 -17.62 -10.43
C ARG A 28 -8.65 -18.51 -9.17
N VAL A 29 -7.46 -18.73 -8.61
CA VAL A 29 -7.29 -19.60 -7.42
C VAL A 29 -7.30 -18.82 -6.11
N THR A 30 -6.89 -17.55 -6.10
CA THR A 30 -6.89 -16.70 -4.89
C THR A 30 -8.13 -15.83 -4.72
N GLN A 31 -8.95 -15.63 -5.77
CA GLN A 31 -10.07 -14.69 -5.72
C GLN A 31 -11.41 -15.29 -5.27
N GLU A 32 -11.56 -16.62 -5.20
CA GLU A 32 -12.78 -17.22 -4.63
C GLU A 32 -12.77 -17.29 -3.10
N VAL A 33 -11.60 -17.25 -2.45
CA VAL A 33 -11.48 -17.26 -0.97
C VAL A 33 -11.50 -15.84 -0.37
N LEU A 34 -11.28 -14.78 -1.17
CA LEU A 34 -11.06 -13.40 -0.69
C LEU A 34 -12.34 -12.54 -0.53
N ILE A 35 -13.52 -13.07 -0.82
CA ILE A 35 -14.77 -12.26 -0.78
C ILE A 35 -15.30 -12.11 0.66
N THR A 36 -14.83 -12.94 1.60
CA THR A 36 -15.27 -12.92 3.00
C THR A 36 -14.34 -12.13 3.93
N VAL A 37 -13.07 -11.90 3.54
CA VAL A 37 -12.09 -11.19 4.38
C VAL A 37 -11.77 -9.81 3.80
N PRO A 38 -12.08 -8.71 4.52
CA PRO A 38 -11.80 -7.36 4.03
C PRO A 38 -10.29 -7.11 3.96
N CYS A 39 -9.85 -6.44 2.89
CA CYS A 39 -8.47 -6.02 2.69
C CYS A 39 -7.97 -5.07 3.81
N GLY A 40 -6.66 -4.96 4.02
CA GLY A 40 -6.07 -4.08 5.03
C GLY A 40 -6.51 -2.61 4.93
N ASP A 41 -6.56 -2.07 3.71
CA ASP A 41 -7.14 -0.75 3.41
C ASP A 41 -8.63 -0.69 3.79
N CYS A 42 -9.41 -1.65 3.32
CA CYS A 42 -10.86 -1.71 3.49
C CYS A 42 -11.24 -1.81 4.97
N LYS A 43 -10.49 -2.60 5.73
CA LYS A 43 -10.60 -2.79 7.18
C LYS A 43 -10.18 -1.53 7.94
N PHE A 44 -9.12 -0.83 7.49
CA PHE A 44 -8.70 0.45 8.05
C PHE A 44 -9.73 1.56 7.82
N LEU A 45 -10.24 1.69 6.59
CA LEU A 45 -11.26 2.68 6.20
C LEU A 45 -12.68 2.29 6.64
N LYS A 46 -12.88 1.10 7.22
CA LYS A 46 -14.20 0.55 7.58
C LYS A 46 -15.21 0.54 6.42
N ARG A 47 -14.73 0.28 5.21
CA ARG A 47 -15.52 0.23 3.97
C ARG A 47 -15.64 -1.18 3.43
N LYS A 48 -16.69 -1.45 2.63
CA LYS A 48 -16.91 -2.76 2.02
C LYS A 48 -15.84 -3.02 0.94
N CYS A 49 -15.13 -4.14 1.05
CA CYS A 49 -14.15 -4.57 0.05
C CYS A 49 -14.87 -5.10 -1.20
N THR A 50 -14.63 -4.50 -2.35
CA THR A 50 -15.17 -4.97 -3.65
C THR A 50 -14.11 -5.78 -4.40
N ARG A 51 -14.56 -6.57 -5.40
CA ARG A 51 -13.65 -7.36 -6.25
C ARG A 51 -12.71 -6.51 -7.11
N GLU A 52 -12.97 -5.21 -7.21
CA GLU A 52 -12.17 -4.22 -7.95
C GLU A 52 -11.18 -3.45 -7.07
N CYS A 53 -11.08 -3.80 -5.78
CA CYS A 53 -10.16 -3.14 -4.87
C CYS A 53 -8.69 -3.42 -5.27
N ILE A 54 -7.99 -2.37 -5.72
CA ILE A 54 -6.57 -2.46 -6.09
C ILE A 54 -5.66 -2.85 -4.93
N PHE A 55 -6.07 -2.56 -3.69
CA PHE A 55 -5.30 -2.83 -2.47
C PHE A 55 -5.47 -4.26 -1.95
N ALA A 56 -6.50 -4.97 -2.38
CA ALA A 56 -6.80 -6.33 -1.90
C ALA A 56 -5.72 -7.35 -2.27
N LEU A 57 -5.04 -7.14 -3.41
CA LEU A 57 -3.95 -8.00 -3.86
C LEU A 57 -2.64 -7.79 -3.08
N TYR A 58 -2.51 -6.68 -2.35
CA TYR A 58 -1.27 -6.29 -1.69
C TYR A 58 -1.36 -6.35 -0.16
N PHE A 59 -2.50 -5.99 0.41
CA PHE A 59 -2.74 -5.91 1.85
C PHE A 59 -3.72 -7.01 2.32
N GLY A 60 -3.50 -8.25 1.90
CA GLY A 60 -4.41 -9.39 2.18
C GLY A 60 -4.21 -10.11 3.51
N THR A 61 -3.20 -9.74 4.31
CA THR A 61 -2.86 -10.40 5.58
C THR A 61 -3.37 -9.60 6.78
N ASP A 62 -3.40 -10.21 7.97
CA ASP A 62 -3.76 -9.49 9.22
C ASP A 62 -2.83 -8.30 9.50
N GLN A 63 -1.54 -8.45 9.16
CA GLN A 63 -0.52 -7.39 9.15
C GLN A 63 -0.80 -6.28 8.11
N GLY A 64 -1.72 -6.51 7.17
CA GLY A 64 -2.11 -5.58 6.13
C GLY A 64 -2.76 -4.31 6.66
N VAL A 65 -3.46 -4.36 7.80
CA VAL A 65 -4.07 -3.16 8.41
C VAL A 65 -3.00 -2.23 8.95
N GLY A 66 -2.04 -2.76 9.71
CA GLY A 66 -0.94 -1.97 10.28
C GLY A 66 -0.04 -1.38 9.18
N SER A 67 0.27 -2.20 8.17
CA SER A 67 1.06 -1.75 7.02
C SER A 67 0.34 -0.67 6.23
N PHE A 68 -0.96 -0.84 5.97
CA PHE A 68 -1.75 0.17 5.27
C PHE A 68 -1.87 1.47 6.08
N ALA A 69 -2.10 1.38 7.40
CA ALA A 69 -2.16 2.56 8.26
C ALA A 69 -0.86 3.38 8.21
N ALA A 70 0.30 2.70 8.22
CA ALA A 70 1.59 3.37 8.08
C ALA A 70 1.72 4.07 6.74
N VAL A 71 1.44 3.34 5.66
CA VAL A 71 1.52 3.85 4.28
C VAL A 71 0.56 5.02 4.06
N HIS A 72 -0.68 4.91 4.54
CA HIS A 72 -1.68 5.96 4.47
C HIS A 72 -1.24 7.21 5.24
N LYS A 73 -0.61 7.05 6.40
CA LYS A 73 -0.15 8.18 7.22
C LYS A 73 1.05 8.91 6.61
N VAL A 74 1.97 8.20 5.95
CA VAL A 74 3.20 8.78 5.41
C VAL A 74 3.05 9.27 3.97
N PHE A 75 2.47 8.44 3.10
CA PHE A 75 2.35 8.73 1.66
C PHE A 75 0.93 9.10 1.25
N GLY A 76 -0.09 8.64 1.98
CA GLY A 76 -1.48 8.82 1.59
C GLY A 76 -1.95 7.80 0.54
N ALA A 77 -3.26 7.50 0.57
CA ALA A 77 -3.85 6.50 -0.32
C ALA A 77 -3.74 6.88 -1.81
N SER A 78 -3.86 8.18 -2.13
CA SER A 78 -3.87 8.65 -3.52
C SER A 78 -2.51 8.47 -4.20
N ASP A 79 -1.41 8.76 -3.51
CA ASP A 79 -0.08 8.66 -4.10
C ASP A 79 0.35 7.21 -4.25
N VAL A 80 -0.02 6.36 -3.30
CA VAL A 80 0.18 4.91 -3.41
C VAL A 80 -0.65 4.36 -4.57
N SER A 81 -1.91 4.79 -4.74
CA SER A 81 -2.73 4.37 -5.88
C SER A 81 -2.12 4.77 -7.23
N LYS A 82 -1.54 5.98 -7.33
CA LYS A 82 -0.83 6.42 -8.55
C LYS A 82 0.43 5.58 -8.78
N LEU A 83 1.19 5.32 -7.73
CA LEU A 83 2.42 4.54 -7.79
C LEU A 83 2.15 3.10 -8.25
N LEU A 84 1.13 2.44 -7.68
CA LEU A 84 0.71 1.10 -8.08
C LEU A 84 0.14 1.04 -9.51
N SER A 85 -0.38 2.16 -10.02
CA SER A 85 -0.85 2.26 -11.41
C SER A 85 0.30 2.47 -12.41
N ASN A 86 1.41 3.05 -11.96
CA ASN A 86 2.59 3.31 -12.81
C ASN A 86 3.58 2.16 -12.86
N ILE A 87 3.61 1.30 -11.83
CA ILE A 87 4.55 0.19 -11.72
C ILE A 87 4.06 -1.03 -12.52
N SER A 88 4.97 -1.68 -13.25
CA SER A 88 4.70 -2.94 -13.94
C SER A 88 4.30 -4.04 -12.95
N SER A 89 3.29 -4.85 -13.31
CA SER A 89 2.72 -5.91 -12.46
C SER A 89 3.76 -6.85 -11.83
N ASN A 90 4.91 -7.03 -12.48
CA ASN A 90 6.01 -7.89 -12.01
C ASN A 90 6.71 -7.35 -10.75
N HIS A 91 6.76 -6.03 -10.57
CA HIS A 91 7.46 -5.39 -9.45
C HIS A 91 6.51 -4.84 -8.40
N CYS A 92 5.19 -4.91 -8.63
CA CYS A 92 4.21 -4.27 -7.77
C CYS A 92 4.24 -4.81 -6.33
N HIS A 93 4.39 -6.13 -6.14
CA HIS A 93 4.54 -6.73 -4.81
C HIS A 93 5.80 -6.23 -4.07
N LYS A 94 6.94 -6.15 -4.77
CA LYS A 94 8.18 -5.64 -4.18
C LYS A 94 8.05 -4.17 -3.82
N ALA A 95 7.42 -3.38 -4.70
CA ALA A 95 7.18 -1.97 -4.44
C ALA A 95 6.32 -1.75 -3.19
N VAL A 96 5.19 -2.46 -3.05
CA VAL A 96 4.33 -2.38 -1.86
C VAL A 96 5.10 -2.75 -0.59
N ALA A 97 5.91 -3.81 -0.64
CA ALA A 97 6.75 -4.20 0.49
C ALA A 97 7.73 -3.08 0.89
N THR A 98 8.43 -2.49 -0.08
CA THR A 98 9.37 -1.39 0.16
C THR A 98 8.68 -0.14 0.70
N ILE A 99 7.55 0.27 0.11
CA ILE A 99 6.77 1.44 0.55
C ILE A 99 6.25 1.21 1.98
N SER A 100 5.79 0.00 2.29
CA SER A 100 5.33 -0.35 3.63
C SER A 100 6.45 -0.27 4.66
N TYR A 101 7.63 -0.79 4.31
CA TYR A 101 8.82 -0.69 5.15
C TYR A 101 9.27 0.77 5.36
N GLU A 102 9.33 1.57 4.29
CA GLU A 102 9.70 2.98 4.39
C GLU A 102 8.69 3.77 5.25
N ALA A 103 7.39 3.50 5.07
CA ALA A 103 6.37 4.14 5.89
C ALA A 103 6.54 3.79 7.37
N GLN A 104 6.78 2.52 7.70
CA GLN A 104 6.99 2.10 9.08
C GLN A 104 8.23 2.74 9.70
N THR A 105 9.35 2.79 8.97
CA THR A 105 10.57 3.41 9.47
C THR A 105 10.40 4.91 9.69
N ARG A 106 9.68 5.63 8.81
CA ARG A 106 9.31 7.04 9.02
C ARG A 106 8.35 7.27 10.19
N LEU A 107 7.54 6.28 10.57
CA LEU A 107 6.74 6.37 11.79
C LEU A 107 7.58 6.18 13.05
N SER A 108 8.56 5.28 13.02
CA SER A 108 9.47 5.02 14.13
C SER A 108 10.49 6.14 14.32
N ASP A 109 11.04 6.64 13.22
CA ASP A 109 11.98 7.76 13.18
C ASP A 109 11.48 8.82 12.17
N PRO A 110 10.78 9.86 12.63
CA PRO A 110 10.24 10.89 11.74
C PRO A 110 11.32 11.80 11.14
N VAL A 111 12.56 11.78 11.64
CA VAL A 111 13.65 12.64 11.16
C VAL A 111 14.44 11.96 10.05
N TYR A 112 14.88 10.72 10.30
CA TYR A 112 15.79 10.00 9.41
C TYR A 112 15.15 8.76 8.76
N GLY A 113 14.06 8.23 9.29
CA GLY A 113 13.32 7.12 8.71
C GLY A 113 14.18 5.88 8.41
N CYS A 114 14.17 5.44 7.16
CA CYS A 114 14.98 4.29 6.72
C CYS A 114 16.49 4.58 6.68
N VAL A 115 16.90 5.86 6.67
CA VAL A 115 18.32 6.25 6.67
C VAL A 115 18.97 5.93 8.01
N SER A 116 18.22 5.99 9.12
CA SER A 116 18.72 5.60 10.45
C SER A 116 19.18 4.16 10.47
N THR A 117 18.38 3.25 9.88
CA THR A 117 18.74 1.83 9.77
C THR A 117 20.04 1.65 8.98
N ILE A 118 20.19 2.39 7.88
CA ILE A 118 21.40 2.34 7.05
C ILE A 118 22.60 2.85 7.85
N LEU A 119 22.47 3.98 8.56
CA LEU A 119 23.54 4.55 9.35
C LEU A 119 24.00 3.61 10.49
N ILE A 120 23.04 3.03 11.22
CA ILE A 120 23.33 2.06 12.28
C ILE A 120 24.10 0.86 11.72
N PHE A 121 23.67 0.34 10.57
CA PHE A 121 24.36 -0.77 9.91
C PHE A 121 25.79 -0.41 9.51
N LEU A 122 25.99 0.76 8.89
CA LEU A 122 27.32 1.22 8.48
C LEU A 122 28.28 1.43 9.65
N ILE A 123 27.79 1.95 10.79
CA ILE A 123 28.60 2.12 11.99
C ILE A 123 28.96 0.76 12.60
N SER A 124 28.05 -0.23 12.52
CA SER A 124 28.28 -1.56 13.08
C SER A 124 29.32 -2.37 12.29
N GLU A 125 29.35 -2.23 10.96
CA GLU A 125 30.35 -2.90 10.11
C GLU A 125 31.79 -2.41 10.36
N GLN A 126 31.96 -1.16 10.82
CA GLN A 126 33.28 -0.62 11.19
C GLN A 126 33.81 -1.15 12.53
N GLN A 127 33.00 -1.93 13.26
CA GLN A 127 33.33 -2.51 14.55
C GLN A 127 33.60 -4.03 14.46
N SER A 128 33.69 -4.60 13.26
CA SER A 128 34.05 -6.00 13.07
C SER A 128 35.59 -6.14 13.09
N PRO A 129 36.17 -6.86 14.07
CA PRO A 129 37.62 -7.02 14.22
C PRO A 129 38.26 -7.91 13.14
#